data_AF-A0A182U293-F1
#
_entry.id   AF-A0A182U293-F1
#
_cell.length_a   1.000
_cell.length_b   1.000
_cell.length_c   1.000
_cell.angle_alpha   90.00
_cell.angle_beta   90.00
_cell.angle_gamma   90.00
#
_symmetry.space_group_name_H-M   'P 1'
#
loop_
_entity.id
_entity.type
_entity.pdbx_description
1 polymer ?
#
loop_
_entity_poly.entity_id
_entity_poly.type
_entity_poly.pdbx_seq_one_letter_code
_entity_poly.pdbx_strand_id
1 'polypeptide(L)'
;MYAIVRKMKCKQIWMCLMVLVLPGAVIRNSVLAVCPLVASCDEGTAPYRTMDGSCNSLYSPLYGTPYRPYRRLAPAWYADGVSEPARMASGRPLPNARQLSMALFGEAEGRDGRNTIINMQFGQLVAHDMSFTAD
;
A
#
# COMPACT_ATOMS: atom_id res chain seq x y z
N MET A 1 -6.83 -10.74 -3.83
CA MET A 1 -7.11 -10.48 -2.40
C MET A 1 -7.47 -8.99 -2.25
N TYR A 2 -8.72 -8.71 -1.95
CA TYR A 2 -9.39 -7.42 -2.19
C TYR A 2 -8.97 -6.32 -1.22
N ALA A 3 -8.46 -5.20 -1.73
CA ALA A 3 -8.50 -3.92 -1.03
C ALA A 3 -8.62 -2.78 -2.05
N ILE A 4 -9.86 -2.53 -2.49
CA ILE A 4 -10.25 -1.26 -3.09
C ILE A 4 -10.06 -0.20 -1.99
N VAL A 5 -8.91 0.47 -1.98
CA VAL A 5 -8.71 1.68 -1.16
C VAL A 5 -9.53 2.79 -1.82
N ARG A 6 -10.85 2.77 -1.62
CA ARG A 6 -11.60 4.03 -1.61
C ARG A 6 -10.88 4.88 -0.57
N LYS A 7 -10.44 6.10 -0.93
CA LYS A 7 -10.00 7.10 0.05
C LYS A 7 -11.17 7.36 1.00
N MET A 8 -11.30 6.54 2.04
CA MET A 8 -12.11 6.85 3.19
C MET A 8 -11.31 7.92 3.92
N LYS A 9 -11.58 9.19 3.59
CA LYS A 9 -11.39 10.24 4.58
C LYS A 9 -12.24 9.79 5.77
N CYS A 10 -11.59 9.37 6.85
CA CYS A 10 -12.24 9.14 8.13
C CYS A 10 -12.72 10.52 8.61
N LYS A 11 -13.85 11.00 8.08
CA LYS A 11 -14.56 12.12 8.67
C LYS A 11 -15.18 11.55 9.93
N GLN A 12 -14.79 12.07 11.09
CA GLN A 12 -15.56 11.87 12.31
C GLN A 12 -17.01 12.27 12.00
N ILE A 13 -17.88 11.28 11.89
CA ILE A 13 -19.31 11.53 11.86
C ILE A 13 -19.69 11.71 13.32
N TRP A 14 -19.82 12.97 13.75
CA TRP A 14 -20.59 13.32 14.93
C TRP A 14 -22.04 12.93 14.63
N MET A 15 -22.41 11.68 14.93
CA MET A 15 -23.79 11.21 14.81
C MET A 15 -24.56 11.76 16.01
N CYS A 16 -25.07 12.97 15.84
CA CYS A 16 -26.10 13.51 16.73
C CYS A 16 -27.37 12.66 16.59
N LEU A 17 -27.92 12.28 17.73
CA LEU A 17 -29.20 11.63 17.97
C LEU A 17 -30.28 12.04 16.94
N MET A 18 -30.82 11.10 16.16
CA MET A 18 -32.18 11.17 15.61
C MET A 18 -32.58 9.75 15.17
N VAL A 19 -33.35 9.08 16.03
CA VAL A 19 -34.10 7.88 15.69
C VAL A 19 -35.24 8.31 14.77
N LEU A 20 -35.18 7.91 13.49
CA LEU A 20 -36.35 7.84 12.61
C LEU A 20 -36.13 6.67 11.65
N VAL A 21 -36.85 5.59 11.92
CA VAL A 21 -36.87 4.36 11.14
C VAL A 21 -37.63 4.61 9.84
N LEU A 22 -36.97 4.42 8.70
CA LEU A 22 -37.62 4.24 7.40
C LEU A 22 -37.40 2.78 6.94
N PRO A 23 -38.44 2.04 6.54
CA PRO A 23 -38.32 0.64 6.14
C PRO A 23 -37.90 0.58 4.67
N GLY A 24 -36.61 0.34 4.42
CA GLY A 24 -36.10 0.18 3.06
C GLY A 24 -34.61 0.44 2.91
N ALA A 25 -33.79 0.01 3.88
CA ALA A 25 -32.34 0.11 3.76
C ALA A 25 -31.81 -1.18 3.14
N VAL A 26 -31.38 -1.10 1.88
CA VAL A 26 -30.47 -2.06 1.26
C VAL A 26 -29.25 -2.20 2.19
N ILE A 27 -29.06 -3.38 2.76
CA ILE A 27 -27.85 -3.70 3.54
C ILE A 27 -26.68 -3.72 2.56
N ARG A 28 -26.12 -2.56 2.26
CA ARG A 28 -24.74 -2.50 1.77
C ARG A 28 -23.90 -3.03 2.93
N ASN A 29 -23.27 -4.19 2.73
CA ASN A 29 -22.18 -4.68 3.57
C ASN A 29 -21.09 -3.59 3.62
N SER A 30 -21.24 -2.63 4.52
CA SER A 30 -20.15 -1.79 4.96
C SER A 30 -19.30 -2.68 5.85
N VAL A 31 -18.23 -3.23 5.28
CA VAL A 31 -17.08 -3.65 6.07
C VAL A 31 -16.76 -2.47 6.97
N LEU A 32 -17.06 -2.59 8.26
CA LEU A 32 -16.62 -1.63 9.27
C LEU A 32 -15.10 -1.61 9.16
N ALA A 33 -14.55 -0.59 8.50
CA ALA A 33 -13.14 -0.32 8.55
C ALA A 33 -12.83 0.00 10.01
N VAL A 34 -12.35 -0.99 10.76
CA VAL A 34 -11.78 -0.78 12.08
C VAL A 34 -10.51 0.03 11.84
N CYS A 35 -10.61 1.34 11.94
CA CYS A 35 -9.46 2.23 11.90
C CYS A 35 -8.72 2.08 13.22
N PRO A 36 -7.44 1.67 13.23
CA PRO A 36 -6.66 1.67 14.45
C PRO A 36 -6.52 3.11 14.91
N LEU A 37 -7.07 3.40 16.09
CA LEU A 37 -6.94 4.72 16.69
C LEU A 37 -5.56 4.77 17.33
N VAL A 38 -4.66 5.55 16.74
CA VAL A 38 -3.47 5.99 17.47
C VAL A 38 -3.96 7.04 18.44
N ALA A 39 -3.68 6.85 19.74
CA ALA A 39 -3.90 7.88 20.75
C ALA A 39 -3.18 9.16 20.31
N SER A 40 -3.78 10.31 20.56
CA SER A 40 -3.24 11.64 20.22
C SER A 40 -1.72 11.69 20.35
N CYS A 41 -1.02 12.10 19.30
CA CYS A 41 0.42 12.29 19.36
C CYS A 41 0.71 13.66 19.97
N ASP A 42 1.37 13.67 21.12
CA ASP A 42 1.73 14.93 21.79
C ASP A 42 3.03 15.50 21.20
N GLU A 43 3.06 16.81 21.00
CA GLU A 43 4.27 17.51 20.59
C GLU A 43 5.31 17.49 21.71
N GLY A 44 6.50 16.95 21.43
CA GLY A 44 7.66 17.07 22.32
C GLY A 44 7.75 16.07 23.49
N THR A 45 6.83 15.11 23.61
CA THR A 45 6.88 14.09 24.68
C THR A 45 7.79 12.90 24.36
N ALA A 46 8.00 12.59 23.08
CA ALA A 46 8.85 11.49 22.63
C ALA A 46 10.05 12.03 21.82
N PRO A 47 11.27 12.07 22.40
CA PRO A 47 12.46 12.55 21.69
C PRO A 47 12.98 11.56 20.64
N TYR A 48 12.43 10.35 20.56
CA TYR A 48 12.88 9.26 19.70
C TYR A 48 11.77 8.76 18.77
N ARG A 49 12.18 8.16 17.66
CA ARG A 49 11.27 7.46 16.74
C ARG A 49 10.69 6.23 17.44
N THR A 50 9.40 6.00 17.26
CA THR A 50 8.74 4.76 17.67
C THR A 50 9.20 3.61 16.78
N MET A 51 9.20 2.39 17.32
CA MET A 51 9.64 1.19 16.59
C MET A 51 8.74 0.87 15.39
N ASP A 52 7.48 1.29 15.43
CA ASP A 52 6.49 1.10 14.37
C ASP A 52 6.33 2.35 13.47
N GLY A 53 7.10 3.42 13.71
CA GLY A 53 7.00 4.67 12.96
C GLY A 53 5.75 5.51 13.23
N SER A 54 4.92 5.12 14.21
CA SER A 54 3.76 5.91 14.65
C SER A 54 4.18 7.29 15.17
N CYS A 55 3.30 8.27 15.05
CA CYS A 55 3.53 9.64 15.53
C CYS A 55 4.71 10.40 14.88
N ASN A 56 5.32 9.88 13.80
CA ASN A 56 6.27 10.66 12.98
C ASN A 56 5.60 11.85 12.27
N SER A 57 4.27 11.82 12.11
CA SER A 57 3.46 12.92 11.60
C SER A 57 2.32 13.23 12.57
N LEU A 58 2.34 14.41 13.18
CA LEU A 58 1.34 14.86 14.17
C LEU A 58 -0.08 14.92 13.58
N TYR A 59 -0.20 15.34 12.31
CA TYR A 59 -1.47 15.43 11.60
C TYR A 59 -2.01 14.06 11.14
N SER A 60 -1.12 13.09 10.93
CA SER A 60 -1.48 11.77 10.42
C SER A 60 -0.57 10.72 11.06
N PRO A 61 -0.88 10.32 12.31
CA PRO A 61 -0.02 9.47 13.13
C PRO A 61 0.39 8.14 12.50
N LEU A 62 -0.43 7.63 11.57
CA LEU A 62 -0.25 6.34 10.94
C LEU A 62 0.57 6.36 9.63
N TYR A 63 0.99 7.52 9.15
CA TYR A 63 1.75 7.61 7.91
C TYR A 63 3.14 6.99 8.05
N GLY A 64 3.43 5.99 7.22
CA GLY A 64 4.70 5.26 7.26
C GLY A 64 4.73 4.09 8.25
N THR A 65 3.63 3.82 8.96
CA THR A 65 3.54 2.65 9.85
C THR A 65 3.46 1.33 9.05
N PRO A 66 4.00 0.22 9.59
CA PRO A 66 3.94 -1.10 8.95
C PRO A 66 2.51 -1.66 8.93
N TYR A 67 2.30 -2.75 8.19
CA TYR A 67 0.99 -3.42 8.04
C TYR A 67 -0.10 -2.51 7.45
N ARG A 68 0.30 -1.63 6.53
CA ARG A 68 -0.58 -0.72 5.79
C ARG A 68 -0.39 -0.92 4.29
N PRO A 69 -1.45 -0.66 3.49
CA PRO A 69 -1.30 -0.71 2.04
C PRO A 69 -0.34 0.38 1.57
N TYR A 70 0.46 0.06 0.54
CA TYR A 70 1.28 1.07 -0.12
C TYR A 70 0.44 2.19 -0.72
N ARG A 71 0.99 3.41 -0.67
CA ARG A 71 0.42 4.55 -1.38
C ARG A 71 0.59 4.34 -2.88
N ARG A 72 -0.50 4.46 -3.63
CA ARG A 72 -0.48 4.42 -5.10
C ARG A 72 -0.19 5.80 -5.68
N LEU A 73 0.82 5.90 -6.54
CA LEU A 73 1.12 7.11 -7.32
C LEU A 73 0.20 7.25 -8.55
N ALA A 74 -0.23 6.12 -9.11
CA ALA A 74 -1.17 6.02 -10.22
C ALA A 74 -2.34 5.08 -9.87
N PRO A 75 -3.51 5.19 -10.52
CA PRO A 75 -4.62 4.25 -10.34
C PRO A 75 -4.20 2.80 -10.58
N ALA A 76 -4.85 1.86 -9.90
CA ALA A 76 -4.62 0.44 -10.11
C ALA A 76 -5.18 0.01 -11.49
N TRP A 77 -4.47 -0.88 -12.18
CA TRP A 77 -4.93 -1.46 -13.43
C TRP A 77 -5.13 -2.97 -13.27
N TYR A 78 -6.40 -3.38 -13.13
CA TYR A 78 -6.84 -4.76 -13.02
C TYR A 78 -7.86 -5.05 -14.14
N ALA A 79 -7.95 -6.29 -14.62
CA ALA A 79 -8.86 -6.63 -15.72
C ALA A 79 -10.34 -6.47 -15.35
N ASP A 80 -10.70 -6.78 -14.11
CA ASP A 80 -12.02 -6.58 -13.49
C ASP A 80 -12.16 -5.22 -12.78
N GLY A 81 -11.11 -4.39 -12.82
CA GLY A 81 -11.03 -3.14 -12.05
C GLY A 81 -10.83 -3.31 -10.54
N VAL A 82 -10.62 -4.54 -10.05
CA VAL A 82 -10.57 -4.84 -8.62
C VAL A 82 -9.37 -5.68 -8.21
N SER A 83 -9.18 -6.86 -8.80
CA SER A 83 -8.12 -7.79 -8.36
C SER A 83 -7.59 -8.74 -9.42
N GLU A 84 -8.30 -8.93 -10.54
CA GLU A 84 -7.85 -9.81 -11.60
C GLU A 84 -6.59 -9.24 -12.28
N PRO A 85 -5.59 -10.09 -12.58
CA PRO A 85 -4.39 -9.67 -13.30
C PRO A 85 -4.73 -8.87 -14.56
N ALA A 86 -3.93 -7.84 -14.81
CA ALA A 86 -4.08 -6.97 -15.97
C ALA A 86 -4.15 -7.76 -17.30
N ARG A 87 -4.88 -7.19 -18.26
CA ARG A 87 -4.91 -7.65 -19.66
C ARG A 87 -4.25 -6.63 -20.58
N MET A 88 -3.88 -7.09 -21.77
CA MET A 88 -3.44 -6.20 -22.85
C MET A 88 -4.57 -5.24 -23.25
N ALA A 89 -4.23 -4.10 -23.87
CA ALA A 89 -5.22 -3.17 -24.42
C ALA A 89 -6.16 -3.83 -25.45
N SER A 90 -5.73 -4.93 -26.08
CA SER A 90 -6.53 -5.75 -27.00
C SER A 90 -7.50 -6.73 -26.32
N GLY A 91 -7.51 -6.81 -24.98
CA GLY A 91 -8.30 -7.77 -24.19
C GLY A 91 -7.66 -9.16 -24.05
N ARG A 92 -6.56 -9.43 -24.78
CA ARG A 92 -5.81 -10.70 -24.69
C ARG A 92 -5.05 -10.81 -23.35
N PRO A 93 -4.74 -12.03 -22.87
CA PRO A 93 -3.91 -12.22 -21.69
C PRO A 93 -2.50 -11.65 -21.90
N LEU A 94 -1.86 -11.19 -20.82
CA LEU A 94 -0.46 -10.75 -20.87
C LEU A 94 0.46 -11.92 -21.24
N PRO A 95 1.60 -11.66 -21.92
CA PRO A 95 2.58 -12.70 -22.22
C PRO A 95 3.09 -13.39 -20.96
N ASN A 96 3.49 -14.65 -21.10
CA ASN A 96 4.06 -15.40 -20.00
C ASN A 96 5.36 -14.73 -19.51
N ALA A 97 5.47 -14.49 -18.20
CA ALA A 97 6.62 -13.80 -17.60
C ALA A 97 7.96 -14.51 -17.85
N ARG A 98 7.97 -15.86 -17.90
CA ARG A 98 9.18 -16.65 -18.20
C ARG A 98 9.63 -16.46 -19.64
N GLN A 99 8.69 -16.39 -20.59
CA GLN A 99 9.00 -16.12 -21.99
C GLN A 99 9.60 -14.72 -22.16
N LEU A 100 9.03 -13.70 -21.50
CA LEU A 100 9.60 -12.35 -21.49
C LEU A 100 10.99 -12.31 -20.86
N SER A 101 11.18 -13.02 -19.74
CA SER A 101 12.48 -13.15 -19.09
C SER A 101 13.53 -13.70 -20.05
N MET A 102 13.26 -14.83 -20.71
CA MET A 102 14.22 -15.42 -21.67
C MET A 102 14.47 -14.56 -22.90
N ALA A 103 13.43 -13.89 -23.41
CA ALA A 103 13.54 -13.12 -24.64
C ALA A 103 14.22 -11.76 -24.44
N LEU A 104 14.09 -11.15 -23.26
CA LEU A 104 14.58 -9.79 -22.98
C LEU A 104 15.80 -9.75 -22.08
N PHE A 105 15.91 -10.67 -21.13
CA PHE A 105 16.99 -10.71 -20.14
C PHE A 105 17.82 -11.96 -20.39
N GLY A 106 18.83 -11.83 -21.26
CA GLY A 106 19.80 -12.88 -21.49
C GLY A 106 20.75 -13.07 -20.30
N GLU A 107 21.46 -14.19 -20.29
CA GLU A 107 22.57 -14.43 -19.37
C GLU A 107 23.81 -13.75 -19.95
N ALA A 108 24.12 -12.56 -19.44
CA ALA A 108 25.34 -11.85 -19.78
C ALA A 108 26.08 -11.48 -18.49
N GLU A 109 27.30 -11.98 -18.34
CA GLU A 109 28.18 -11.59 -17.25
C GLU A 109 29.02 -10.39 -17.69
N GLY A 110 28.81 -9.25 -17.03
CA GLY A 110 29.57 -8.03 -17.26
C GLY A 110 29.98 -7.41 -15.94
N ARG A 111 31.27 -7.11 -15.78
CA ARG A 111 31.75 -6.37 -14.60
C ARG A 111 31.42 -4.90 -14.76
N ASP A 112 30.79 -4.30 -13.74
CA ASP A 112 30.67 -2.84 -13.68
C ASP A 112 32.06 -2.23 -13.47
N GLY A 113 32.46 -1.32 -14.36
CA GLY A 113 33.76 -0.63 -14.31
C GLY A 113 33.78 0.57 -13.36
N ARG A 114 32.63 0.99 -12.82
CA ARG A 114 32.49 2.22 -12.02
C ARG A 114 32.06 1.95 -10.58
N ASN A 115 31.26 0.91 -10.35
CA ASN A 115 30.72 0.60 -9.02
C ASN A 115 31.36 -0.66 -8.45
N THR A 116 31.43 -0.73 -7.12
CA THR A 116 31.85 -1.93 -6.41
C THR A 116 30.61 -2.70 -5.93
N ILE A 117 30.81 -3.92 -5.42
CA ILE A 117 29.70 -4.77 -4.95
C ILE A 117 28.92 -4.12 -3.79
N ILE A 118 29.52 -3.20 -3.04
CA ILE A 118 28.84 -2.52 -1.93
C ILE A 118 27.65 -1.68 -2.40
N ASN A 119 27.66 -1.17 -3.63
CA ASN A 119 26.56 -0.42 -4.20
C ASN A 119 25.30 -1.31 -4.32
N MET A 120 25.46 -2.54 -4.79
CA MET A 120 24.38 -3.51 -4.89
C MET A 120 23.86 -3.88 -3.50
N GLN A 121 24.77 -4.17 -2.56
CA GLN A 121 24.39 -4.58 -1.20
C GLN A 121 23.70 -3.47 -0.43
N PHE A 122 24.15 -2.22 -0.57
CA PHE A 122 23.49 -1.06 0.04
C PHE A 122 22.10 -0.83 -0.55
N GLY A 123 21.92 -1.08 -1.86
CA GLY A 123 20.60 -1.06 -2.49
C GLY A 123 19.61 -2.04 -1.84
N GLN A 124 20.04 -3.27 -1.55
CA GLN A 124 19.21 -4.23 -0.82
C GLN A 124 18.95 -3.80 0.63
N LEU A 125 19.95 -3.27 1.33
CA LEU A 125 19.80 -2.78 2.70
C LEU A 125 18.68 -1.72 2.78
N VAL A 126 18.71 -0.75 1.88
CA VAL A 126 17.69 0.30 1.80
C VAL A 126 16.32 -0.29 1.42
N ALA A 127 16.27 -1.22 0.46
CA ALA A 127 15.01 -1.85 0.07
C ALA A 127 14.33 -2.60 1.24
N HIS A 128 15.12 -3.31 2.05
CA HIS A 128 14.64 -4.04 3.23
C HIS A 128 14.20 -3.12 4.37
N ASP A 129 14.81 -1.94 4.52
CA ASP A 129 14.37 -0.93 5.49
C ASP A 129 13.06 -0.25 5.06
N MET A 130 12.89 -0.03 3.75
CA MET A 130 11.77 0.76 3.23
C MET A 130 10.49 -0.05 3.00
N SER A 131 10.59 -1.34 2.65
CA SER A 131 9.42 -2.10 2.20
C SER A 131 9.57 -3.61 2.34
N PHE A 132 8.49 -4.25 2.78
CA PHE A 132 8.33 -5.71 2.75
C PHE A 132 6.86 -6.06 2.47
N THR A 133 6.62 -6.92 1.48
CA THR A 133 5.30 -7.52 1.20
C THR A 133 5.40 -9.01 1.49
N ALA A 134 4.60 -9.49 2.44
CA ALA A 134 4.49 -10.92 2.69
C ALA A 134 3.64 -11.58 1.59
N ASP A 135 4.02 -12.80 1.21
CA ASP A 135 3.33 -13.61 0.20
C ASP A 135 1.95 -14.13 0.66
#